data_AF-A0A9Q6Z025-F1
#
_entry.id   AF-A0A9Q6Z025-F1
#
_cell.length_a   1.000
_cell.length_b   1.000
_cell.length_c   1.000
_cell.angle_alpha   90.00
_cell.angle_beta   90.00
_cell.angle_gamma   90.00
#
_symmetry.space_group_name_H-M   'P 1'
#
loop_
_entity.id
_entity.type
_entity.pdbx_description
1 polymer ?
#
loop_
_entity_poly.entity_id
_entity_poly.type
_entity_poly.pdbx_seq_one_letter_code
_entity_poly.pdbx_strand_id
1 'polypeptide(L)'
;MKKETEIRRGRHVVFNLHVYLLVEYPPKVAISNLVNSLKGVSSRMIRKKNYPSIRKKLWRNQLWSPSYFAGSCGGAPISIIRQYIEQQQTPD
;
A
#
# COMPACT_ATOMS: atom_id res chain seq x y z
N MET A 1 12.35 12.95 12.23
CA MET A 1 10.91 13.14 11.94
C MET A 1 10.32 11.83 11.45
N LYS A 2 9.55 11.11 12.28
CA LYS A 2 8.95 9.82 11.90
C LYS A 2 7.86 10.06 10.85
N LYS A 3 8.07 9.63 9.60
CA LYS A 3 7.00 9.58 8.58
C LYS A 3 6.12 8.37 8.88
N GLU A 4 5.28 8.50 9.90
CA GLU A 4 4.27 7.50 10.22
C GLU A 4 3.22 7.59 9.12
N THR A 5 3.24 6.61 8.22
CA THR A 5 2.25 6.51 7.15
C THR A 5 1.06 5.82 7.79
N GLU A 6 0.03 6.60 8.14
CA GLU A 6 -1.18 6.10 8.75
C GLU A 6 -1.96 5.29 7.69
N ILE A 7 -1.65 3.99 7.61
CA ILE A 7 -2.38 3.05 6.76
C ILE A 7 -3.63 2.67 7.55
N ARG A 8 -4.77 3.24 7.17
CA ARG A 8 -6.08 2.82 7.71
C ARG A 8 -6.34 1.38 7.28
N ARG A 9 -6.72 0.52 8.24
CA ARG A 9 -6.80 -0.95 8.10
C ARG A 9 -7.44 -1.38 6.77
N GLY A 10 -6.63 -1.94 5.88
CA GLY A 10 -7.08 -2.49 4.60
C GLY A 10 -7.60 -3.93 4.69
N ARG A 11 -8.46 -4.32 3.75
CA ARG A 11 -8.80 -5.73 3.51
C ARG A 11 -7.66 -6.38 2.73
N HIS A 12 -7.17 -7.54 3.21
CA HIS A 12 -6.11 -8.29 2.55
C HIS A 12 -6.59 -9.68 2.14
N VAL A 13 -6.24 -10.10 0.93
CA VAL A 13 -6.47 -11.47 0.44
C VAL A 13 -5.13 -12.03 0.00
N VAL A 14 -4.77 -13.20 0.53
CA VAL A 14 -3.57 -13.95 0.14
C VAL A 14 -4.02 -15.10 -0.75
N PHE A 15 -3.73 -15.03 -2.04
CA PHE A 15 -4.10 -16.06 -2.99
C PHE A 15 -2.88 -16.46 -3.82
N ASN A 16 -2.56 -17.75 -3.80
CA ASN A 16 -1.60 -18.42 -4.68
C ASN A 16 -0.33 -17.62 -5.03
N LEU A 17 0.45 -17.22 -4.01
CA LEU A 17 1.72 -16.45 -4.06
C LEU A 17 1.60 -14.93 -4.24
N HIS A 18 0.39 -14.36 -4.25
CA HIS A 18 0.16 -12.92 -4.33
C HIS A 18 -0.61 -12.38 -3.13
N VAL A 19 -0.34 -11.12 -2.78
CA VAL A 19 -1.07 -10.38 -1.74
C VAL A 19 -1.75 -9.17 -2.38
N TYR A 20 -3.07 -9.09 -2.20
CA TYR A 20 -3.89 -7.96 -2.62
C TYR A 20 -4.21 -7.11 -1.39
N LEU A 21 -4.01 -5.80 -1.49
CA LEU A 21 -4.30 -4.84 -0.43
C LEU A 21 -5.20 -3.74 -0.98
N LEU A 22 -6.36 -3.53 -0.34
CA LEU A 22 -7.16 -2.32 -0.51
C LEU A 22 -6.76 -1.33 0.59
N VAL A 23 -6.16 -0.19 0.23
CA VAL A 23 -5.59 0.77 1.19
C VAL A 23 -6.10 2.18 0.96
N GLU A 24 -6.44 2.87 2.05
CA GLU A 24 -6.57 4.31 2.10
C GLU A 24 -5.24 4.88 2.61
N TYR A 25 -4.66 5.83 1.89
CA TYR A 25 -3.35 6.41 2.23
C TYR A 25 -3.29 7.90 1.86
N PRO A 26 -2.44 8.70 2.52
CA PRO A 26 -2.37 10.13 2.24
C PRO A 26 -1.93 10.44 0.80
N PRO A 27 -2.59 11.38 0.09
CA PRO A 27 -2.31 11.65 -1.33
C PRO A 27 -0.90 12.19 -1.58
N LYS A 28 -0.27 12.81 -0.56
CA LYS A 28 1.12 13.29 -0.61
C LYS A 28 2.17 12.18 -0.68
N VAL A 29 1.79 10.93 -0.44
CA VAL A 29 2.70 9.78 -0.44
C VAL A 29 2.66 9.12 -1.82
N ALA A 30 3.80 9.09 -2.52
CA ALA A 30 3.90 8.34 -3.77
C ALA A 30 3.63 6.84 -3.53
N ILE A 31 2.81 6.22 -4.38
CA ILE A 31 2.45 4.80 -4.30
C ILE A 31 3.70 3.92 -4.31
N SER A 32 4.69 4.25 -5.14
CA SER A 32 5.97 3.54 -5.22
C SER A 32 6.69 3.48 -3.86
N ASN A 33 6.69 4.57 -3.11
CA ASN A 33 7.28 4.64 -1.77
C ASN A 33 6.50 3.79 -0.76
N LEU A 34 5.16 3.83 -0.82
CA LEU A 34 4.30 3.01 0.03
C LEU A 34 4.55 1.51 -0.21
N VAL A 35 4.54 1.09 -1.48
CA VAL A 35 4.74 -0.32 -1.86
C VAL A 35 6.15 -0.80 -1.50
N ASN A 36 7.18 0.02 -1.74
CA ASN A 36 8.56 -0.30 -1.36
C ASN A 36 8.70 -0.49 0.16
N SER A 37 8.09 0.40 0.95
CA SER A 37 8.07 0.29 2.40
C SER A 37 7.37 -1.00 2.86
N LEU A 38 6.16 -1.28 2.33
CA LEU A 38 5.40 -2.48 2.67
C LEU A 38 6.15 -3.77 2.34
N LYS A 39 6.69 -3.89 1.12
CA LYS A 39 7.45 -5.07 0.68
C LYS A 39 8.75 -5.21 1.47
N GLY A 40 9.47 -4.12 1.70
CA GLY A 40 10.73 -4.12 2.44
C GLY A 40 10.58 -4.51 3.91
N VAL A 41 9.65 -3.85 4.62
CA VAL A 41 9.39 -4.10 6.05
C VAL A 41 8.86 -5.51 6.25
N SER A 42 7.86 -5.95 5.48
CA SER A 42 7.33 -7.32 5.59
C SER A 42 8.40 -8.37 5.33
N SER A 43 9.22 -8.19 4.30
CA SER A 43 10.33 -9.09 3.97
C SER A 43 11.36 -9.17 5.09
N ARG A 44 11.74 -8.02 5.68
CA ARG A 44 12.64 -7.98 6.85
C ARG A 44 12.04 -8.66 8.07
N MET A 45 10.77 -8.41 8.36
CA MET A 45 10.07 -8.98 9.52
C MET A 45 9.93 -10.50 9.41
N ILE A 46 9.53 -11.01 8.23
CA ILE A 46 9.41 -12.45 7.99
C ILE A 46 10.77 -13.14 8.13
N ARG A 47 11.85 -12.54 7.58
CA ARG A 47 13.20 -13.05 7.77
C ARG A 47 13.62 -13.08 9.25
N LYS A 48 13.31 -12.01 10.01
CA LYS A 48 13.63 -11.93 11.44
C LYS A 48 12.93 -13.02 12.26
N LYS A 49 11.72 -13.43 11.87
CA LYS A 49 10.98 -14.52 12.53
C LYS A 49 11.52 -15.92 12.18
N ASN A 50 12.42 -16.04 11.21
CA ASN A 50 13.14 -17.27 10.85
C ASN A 50 12.25 -18.52 10.67
N TYR A 51 11.09 -18.37 10.04
CA TYR A 51 10.19 -19.49 9.77
C TYR A 51 10.84 -20.53 8.85
N PRO A 52 11.08 -21.78 9.31
CA PRO A 52 11.79 -22.79 8.51
C PRO A 52 11.06 -23.16 7.22
N SER A 53 9.73 -23.16 7.24
CA SER A 53 8.86 -23.45 6.11
C SER A 53 8.92 -22.41 4.99
N ILE A 54 9.18 -21.15 5.34
CA ILE A 54 9.26 -20.04 4.38
C ILE A 54 10.68 -19.97 3.81
N ARG A 55 11.71 -20.09 4.66
CA ARG A 55 13.11 -19.94 4.24
C ARG A 55 13.52 -20.92 3.14
N LYS A 56 13.01 -22.16 3.18
CA LYS A 56 13.24 -23.18 2.15
C LYS A 56 12.58 -22.84 0.80
N LYS A 57 11.58 -21.96 0.78
CA LYS A 57 10.78 -21.59 -0.41
C LYS A 57 11.19 -20.25 -1.01
N LEU A 58 12.06 -19.47 -0.36
CA LEU A 58 12.51 -18.17 -0.87
C LEU A 58 13.52 -18.36 -2.00
N TRP A 59 13.15 -17.96 -3.22
CA TRP A 59 14.09 -17.91 -4.34
C TRP A 59 15.06 -16.73 -4.16
N ARG A 60 16.37 -17.00 -4.19
CA ARG A 60 17.46 -16.00 -4.01
C ARG A 60 17.29 -15.13 -2.75
N ASN A 61 16.71 -15.69 -1.69
CA ASN A 61 16.43 -14.99 -0.43
C ASN A 61 15.46 -13.79 -0.55
N GLN A 62 14.70 -13.72 -1.66
CA GLN A 62 13.69 -12.70 -1.91
C GLN A 62 12.29 -13.22 -1.58
N LEU A 63 11.52 -12.42 -0.85
CA LEU A 63 10.12 -12.74 -0.52
C LEU A 63 9.15 -12.26 -1.61
N TRP A 64 9.45 -11.12 -2.23
CA TRP A 64 8.57 -10.48 -3.19
C TRP A 64 9.23 -10.42 -4.56
N SER A 65 8.43 -10.56 -5.62
CA SER A 65 8.83 -10.11 -6.96
C SER A 65 9.20 -8.63 -6.93
N PRO A 66 10.15 -8.14 -7.74
CA PRO A 66 10.44 -6.70 -7.84
C PRO A 66 9.21 -5.88 -8.27
N SER A 67 8.37 -6.45 -9.12
CA SER A 67 7.18 -5.79 -9.68
C SER A 67 6.03 -5.63 -8.66
N TYR A 68 5.10 -4.72 -8.95
CA TYR A 68 3.84 -4.55 -8.24
C TYR A 68 2.77 -4.00 -9.19
N PHE A 69 1.50 -4.15 -8.82
CA PHE A 69 0.37 -3.54 -9.51
C PHE A 69 -0.34 -2.59 -8.54
N ALA A 70 -0.78 -1.43 -9.03
CA ALA A 70 -1.59 -0.49 -8.27
C ALA A 70 -2.66 0.10 -9.20
N GLY A 71 -3.89 0.17 -8.69
CA GLY A 71 -5.03 0.78 -9.38
C GLY A 71 -5.93 1.50 -8.38
N SER A 72 -6.51 2.62 -8.80
CA SER A 72 -7.53 3.30 -8.02
C SER A 72 -8.78 2.43 -7.94
N CYS A 73 -9.33 2.30 -6.74
CA CYS A 73 -10.59 1.59 -6.50
C CYS A 73 -11.56 2.61 -5.90
N GLY A 74 -12.45 3.15 -6.74
CA GLY A 74 -13.43 4.15 -6.34
C GLY A 74 -13.24 5.51 -7.05
N GLY A 75 -14.36 6.15 -7.36
CA GLY A 75 -14.42 7.55 -7.78
C GLY A 75 -15.23 8.33 -6.75
N ALA A 76 -14.88 9.61 -6.54
CA ALA A 76 -15.77 10.50 -5.81
C ALA A 76 -17.06 10.68 -6.64
N PRO A 77 -18.26 10.52 -6.05
CA PRO A 77 -19.49 10.90 -6.72
C PRO A 77 -19.39 12.34 -7.23
N ILE A 78 -19.98 12.63 -8.39
CA ILE A 78 -19.95 13.98 -8.99
C ILE A 78 -20.43 15.06 -8.01
N SER A 79 -21.35 14.70 -7.11
CA SER A 79 -21.87 15.56 -6.04
C SER A 79 -20.79 16.00 -5.04
N ILE A 80 -19.87 15.10 -4.66
CA ILE A 80 -18.76 15.40 -3.75
C ILE A 80 -17.74 16.32 -4.42
N ILE A 81 -17.47 16.11 -5.72
CA ILE A 81 -16.58 16.97 -6.51
C ILE A 81 -17.20 18.37 -6.65
N ARG A 82 -18.50 18.45 -6.97
CA ARG A 82 -19.23 19.71 -7.09
C ARG A 82 -19.21 20.49 -5.78
N GLN A 83 -19.51 19.83 -4.67
CA GLN A 83 -19.48 20.44 -3.34
C GLN A 83 -18.07 20.95 -2.99
N TYR A 84 -17.03 20.18 -3.33
CA TYR A 84 -15.64 20.62 -3.13
C TYR A 84 -15.31 21.89 -3.94
N ILE A 85 -15.75 21.98 -5.20
CA ILE A 85 -15.55 23.16 -6.05
C ILE A 85 -16.30 24.37 -5.50
N GLU A 86 -17.55 24.20 -5.09
CA GLU A 86 -18.39 25.28 -4.54
C GLU A 86 -17.88 25.80 -3.20
N GLN A 87 -17.16 24.98 -2.43
CA GLN A 87 -16.58 25.33 -1.13
C GLN A 87 -15.15 25.86 -1.22
N GLN A 88 -14.50 25.80 -2.39
CA GLN A 88 -13.25 26.50 -2.61
C GLN A 88 -13.55 28.00 -2.64
N GLN A 89 -13.12 28.73 -1.61
CA GLN A 89 -13.17 30.19 -1.61
C GLN A 89 -12.41 30.68 -2.85
N THR A 90 -13.09 31.44 -3.71
CA THR A 90 -12.42 32.26 -4.73
C THR A 90 -11.49 33.21 -4.01
N PRO A 91 -10.17 33.19 -4.30
CA PRO A 91 -9.29 34.24 -3.80
C PRO A 91 -9.76 35.57 -4.41
N ASP A 92 -9.86 36.61 -3.57
CA ASP A 92 -10.05 38.00 -4.03
C ASP A 92 -8.85 38.49 -4.87
#